data_AF-Q0DRI8-F1
#
_entry.id   AF-Q0DRI8-F1
#
_cell.length_a   1.000
_cell.length_b   1.000
_cell.length_c   1.000
_cell.angle_alpha   90.00
_cell.angle_beta   90.00
_cell.angle_gamma   90.00
#
_symmetry.space_group_name_H-M   'P 1'
#
loop_
_entity.id
_entity.type
_entity.pdbx_description
1 polymer ?
#
loop_
_entity_poly.entity_id
_entity_poly.type
_entity_poly.pdbx_seq_one_letter_code
_entity_poly.pdbx_strand_id
1 'polypeptide(L)'
;ALSPIRNAARELLTLDEKNPRRIFEGEALLRHMNRYGLLGEGQNKLDYVLALTVENFLQCRLQTIVFKNGTVKSIHHDHVLIRQHHIRVGRQLVNIPLFMVRLD
;
A
#
# COMPACT_ATOMS: atom_id res chain seq x y z
N ALA A 1 -0.71 -1.64 11.01
CA ALA A 1 -0.77 -0.75 9.84
C ALA A 1 -2.20 -0.31 9.51
N LEU A 2 -3.17 -1.24 9.42
CA LEU A 2 -4.54 -0.91 9.02
C LEU A 2 -5.33 -0.06 10.05
N SER A 3 -5.17 -0.31 11.36
CA SER A 3 -5.89 0.42 12.41
C SER A 3 -5.65 1.94 12.43
N PRO A 4 -4.41 2.47 12.39
CA PRO A 4 -4.20 3.93 12.36
C PRO A 4 -4.75 4.57 11.08
N ILE A 5 -4.65 3.90 9.93
CA ILE A 5 -5.20 4.40 8.66
C ILE A 5 -6.72 4.52 8.73
N ARG A 6 -7.39 3.50 9.27
CA ARG A 6 -8.85 3.53 9.46
C ARG A 6 -9.28 4.59 10.49
N ASN A 7 -8.52 4.77 11.57
CA ASN A 7 -8.84 5.80 12.57
C ASN A 7 -8.71 7.21 11.98
N ALA A 8 -7.65 7.48 11.20
CA ALA A 8 -7.52 8.75 10.47
C ALA A 8 -8.69 8.98 9.51
N ALA A 9 -9.09 7.96 8.75
CA ALA A 9 -10.26 8.06 7.86
C ALA A 9 -11.56 8.36 8.62
N ARG A 10 -11.76 7.77 9.82
CA ARG A 10 -12.94 8.04 10.66
C ARG A 10 -12.95 9.48 11.19
N GLU A 11 -11.82 9.98 11.66
CA GLU A 11 -11.70 11.38 12.13
C GLU A 11 -11.97 12.38 11.01
N LEU A 12 -11.56 12.06 9.77
CA LEU A 12 -11.81 12.94 8.62
C LEU A 12 -13.27 12.90 8.17
N LEU A 13 -13.94 11.75 8.28
CA LEU A 13 -15.35 11.60 7.91
C LEU A 13 -16.31 12.27 8.89
N THR A 14 -15.90 12.58 10.12
CA THR A 14 -16.74 13.32 11.09
C THR A 14 -16.76 14.83 10.82
N LEU A 15 -15.76 15.35 10.11
CA LEU A 15 -15.67 16.76 9.73
C LEU A 15 -16.57 17.05 8.52
N ASP A 16 -17.13 18.25 8.44
CA ASP A 16 -17.84 18.73 7.24
C ASP A 16 -16.96 18.68 5.98
N GLU A 17 -17.56 18.46 4.82
CA GLU A 17 -16.87 18.33 3.52
C GLU A 17 -16.06 19.59 3.15
N LYS A 18 -16.48 20.77 3.62
CA LYS A 18 -15.79 22.04 3.34
C LYS A 18 -14.68 22.37 4.33
N ASN A 19 -14.46 21.54 5.37
CA ASN A 19 -13.39 21.80 6.32
C ASN A 19 -12.02 21.69 5.64
N PRO A 20 -11.12 22.69 5.81
CA PRO A 20 -9.81 22.69 5.16
C PRO A 20 -8.96 21.48 5.56
N ARG A 21 -9.11 21.02 6.80
CA ARG A 21 -8.46 19.81 7.31
C ARG A 21 -8.90 18.55 6.55
N ARG A 22 -10.21 18.40 6.30
CA ARG A 22 -10.75 17.24 5.56
C ARG A 22 -10.27 17.21 4.12
N ILE A 23 -10.22 18.37 3.46
CA ILE A 23 -9.73 18.50 2.08
C ILE A 23 -8.25 18.11 2.02
N PHE A 24 -7.41 18.74 2.84
CA PHE A 24 -5.96 18.52 2.78
C PHE A 24 -5.54 17.11 3.25
N GLU A 25 -5.94 16.71 4.45
CA GLU A 25 -5.58 15.40 5.00
C GLU A 25 -6.28 14.26 4.25
N GLY A 26 -7.52 14.47 3.79
CA GLY A 26 -8.26 13.48 3.01
C GLY A 26 -7.61 13.22 1.65
N GLU A 27 -7.26 14.26 0.91
CA GLU A 27 -6.52 14.12 -0.35
C GLU A 27 -5.13 13.53 -0.14
N ALA A 28 -4.43 13.88 0.94
CA ALA A 28 -3.14 13.29 1.26
C ALA A 28 -3.25 11.79 1.55
N LEU A 29 -4.27 11.37 2.31
CA LEU A 29 -4.54 9.97 2.61
C LEU A 29 -4.87 9.18 1.33
N LEU A 30 -5.75 9.70 0.48
CA LEU A 30 -6.11 9.08 -0.79
C LEU A 30 -4.91 8.96 -1.73
N ARG A 31 -4.10 10.01 -1.88
CA ARG A 31 -2.86 9.97 -2.66
C ARG A 31 -1.89 8.91 -2.15
N HIS A 32 -1.76 8.77 -0.83
CA HIS A 32 -0.92 7.74 -0.23
C HIS A 32 -1.44 6.33 -0.55
N MET A 33 -2.74 6.08 -0.40
CA MET A 33 -3.34 4.76 -0.71
C MET A 33 -3.23 4.40 -2.21
N ASN A 34 -3.45 5.37 -3.11
CA ASN A 34 -3.33 5.18 -4.55
C ASN A 34 -1.89 4.86 -4.97
N ARG A 35 -0.90 5.55 -4.39
CA ARG A 35 0.52 5.29 -4.69
C ARG A 35 0.96 3.86 -4.37
N TYR A 36 0.33 3.23 -3.37
CA TYR A 36 0.60 1.83 -3.01
C TYR A 36 -0.33 0.83 -3.70
N GLY A 37 -1.28 1.29 -4.51
CA GLY A 37 -2.22 0.40 -5.20
C GLY A 37 -3.24 -0.29 -4.30
N LEU A 38 -3.53 0.30 -3.13
CA LEU A 38 -4.49 -0.27 -2.18
C LEU A 38 -5.95 0.00 -2.57
N LEU A 39 -6.18 1.03 -3.39
CA LEU A 39 -7.48 1.43 -3.93
C LEU A 39 -7.45 1.29 -5.47
N GLY A 40 -8.57 0.90 -6.07
CA GLY A 40 -8.72 0.88 -7.53
C GLY A 40 -8.89 2.28 -8.13
N GLU A 41 -8.72 2.41 -9.45
CA GLU A 41 -8.72 3.70 -10.18
C GLU A 41 -10.02 4.53 -10.00
N GLY A 42 -11.14 3.89 -9.65
CA GLY A 42 -12.43 4.55 -9.37
C GLY A 42 -12.75 4.75 -7.88
N GLN A 43 -11.89 4.31 -6.96
CA GLN A 43 -12.16 4.26 -5.51
C GLN A 43 -11.58 5.48 -4.76
N ASN A 44 -11.75 6.68 -5.30
CA ASN A 44 -11.18 7.92 -4.74
C ASN A 44 -12.06 8.58 -3.66
N LYS A 45 -12.66 7.78 -2.77
CA LYS A 45 -13.46 8.28 -1.62
C LYS A 45 -12.93 7.74 -0.30
N LEU A 46 -13.04 8.53 0.76
CA LEU A 46 -12.61 8.14 2.11
C LEU A 46 -13.34 6.89 2.62
N ASP A 47 -14.58 6.65 2.20
CA ASP A 47 -15.35 5.46 2.56
C ASP A 47 -14.68 4.16 2.12
N TYR A 48 -14.02 4.15 0.95
CA TYR A 48 -13.31 2.96 0.47
C TYR A 48 -12.07 2.64 1.33
N VAL A 49 -11.48 3.65 1.97
CA VAL A 49 -10.36 3.45 2.91
C VAL A 49 -10.82 2.64 4.14
N LEU A 50 -12.07 2.82 4.58
CA LEU A 50 -12.63 2.03 5.68
C LEU A 50 -12.79 0.54 5.30
N ALA A 51 -13.10 0.27 4.02
CA ALA A 51 -13.30 -1.07 3.49
C ALA A 51 -12.01 -1.87 3.25
N LEU A 52 -10.83 -1.25 3.35
CA LEU A 52 -9.54 -1.91 3.13
C LEU A 52 -9.36 -3.13 4.05
N THR A 53 -9.02 -4.29 3.49
CA THR A 53 -8.72 -5.50 4.27
C THR A 53 -7.21 -5.62 4.53
N VAL A 54 -6.83 -6.53 5.43
CA VAL A 54 -5.41 -6.85 5.67
C VAL A 54 -4.78 -7.48 4.43
N GLU A 55 -5.58 -8.21 3.64
CA GLU A 55 -5.13 -8.89 2.42
C GLU A 55 -4.60 -7.88 1.39
N ASN A 56 -5.24 -6.71 1.25
CA ASN A 56 -4.78 -5.66 0.35
C ASN A 56 -3.31 -5.27 0.65
N PHE A 57 -2.96 -5.12 1.93
CA PHE A 57 -1.58 -4.81 2.33
C PHE A 57 -0.61 -5.96 2.07
N LEU A 58 -1.05 -7.21 2.21
CA LEU A 58 -0.22 -8.37 1.91
C LEU A 58 0.08 -8.48 0.41
N GLN A 59 -0.85 -8.05 -0.44
CA GLN A 59 -0.66 -8.06 -1.90
C GLN A 59 0.36 -7.02 -2.37
N CYS A 60 0.51 -5.90 -1.68
CA CYS A 60 1.45 -4.83 -2.03
C CYS A 60 2.90 -5.07 -1.55
N ARG A 61 3.16 -6.18 -0.84
CA ARG A 61 4.52 -6.54 -0.40
C ARG A 61 5.37 -6.99 -1.57
N LEU A 62 6.64 -6.57 -1.60
CA LEU A 62 7.62 -6.96 -2.61
C LEU A 62 7.62 -8.48 -2.82
N GLN A 63 7.56 -9.23 -1.73
CA GLN A 63 7.54 -10.69 -1.78
C GLN A 63 6.36 -11.28 -2.58
N THR A 64 5.17 -10.75 -2.36
CA THR A 64 3.96 -11.20 -3.07
C THR A 64 3.97 -10.74 -4.52
N ILE A 65 4.47 -9.53 -4.78
CA ILE A 65 4.54 -8.96 -6.13
C ILE A 65 5.56 -9.74 -6.98
N VAL A 66 6.74 -10.03 -6.45
CA VAL A 66 7.77 -10.80 -7.16
C VAL A 66 7.27 -12.22 -7.42
N PHE A 67 6.60 -12.84 -6.46
CA PHE A 67 5.95 -14.14 -6.66
C PHE A 67 4.88 -14.09 -7.77
N LYS A 68 4.04 -13.04 -7.79
CA LYS A 68 3.04 -12.81 -8.84
C LYS A 68 3.64 -12.54 -10.21
N ASN A 69 4.81 -11.91 -10.29
CA ASN A 69 5.53 -11.66 -11.54
C ASN A 69 6.13 -12.95 -12.16
N GLY A 70 6.06 -14.09 -11.47
CA GLY A 70 6.44 -15.40 -12.00
C GLY A 70 7.95 -15.67 -12.06
N THR A 71 8.79 -14.77 -11.52
CA THR A 71 10.25 -14.95 -11.50
C THR A 71 10.71 -15.98 -10.47
N VAL A 72 9.85 -16.31 -9.51
CA VAL A 72 10.19 -17.12 -8.34
C VAL A 72 9.20 -18.26 -8.18
N LYS A 73 9.71 -19.46 -7.89
CA LYS A 73 8.91 -20.69 -7.70
C LYS A 73 8.01 -20.69 -6.46
N SER A 74 8.39 -19.98 -5.39
CA SER A 74 7.68 -19.99 -4.11
C SER A 74 7.95 -18.69 -3.33
N ILE A 75 7.00 -18.29 -2.51
CA ILE A 75 7.10 -17.16 -1.56
C ILE A 75 8.36 -17.26 -0.68
N HIS A 76 8.80 -18.48 -0.31
CA HIS A 76 10.02 -18.70 0.47
C HIS A 76 11.30 -18.44 -0.33
N HIS A 77 11.30 -18.81 -1.62
CA HIS A 77 12.43 -18.58 -2.49
C HIS A 77 12.67 -17.09 -2.72
N ASP A 78 11.59 -16.32 -2.87
CA ASP A 78 11.66 -14.86 -3.00
C ASP A 78 12.31 -14.23 -1.76
N HIS A 79 11.91 -14.66 -0.57
CA HIS A 79 12.47 -14.15 0.69
C HIS A 79 13.99 -14.34 0.79
N VAL A 80 14.51 -15.46 0.26
CA VAL A 80 15.95 -15.72 0.18
C VAL A 80 16.62 -14.79 -0.84
N LEU A 81 16.03 -14.62 -2.03
CA LEU A 81 16.56 -13.74 -3.08
C LEU A 81 16.62 -12.27 -2.64
N ILE A 82 15.59 -11.78 -1.95
CA ILE A 82 15.56 -10.41 -1.40
C ILE A 82 16.69 -10.25 -0.37
N ARG A 83 16.84 -11.19 0.57
CA ARG A 83 17.91 -11.12 1.59
C ARG A 83 19.31 -11.25 1.02
N GLN A 84 19.48 -12.00 -0.08
CA GLN A 84 20.75 -12.14 -0.79
C GLN A 84 21.05 -10.96 -1.71
N HIS A 85 20.24 -9.89 -1.69
CA HIS A 85 20.46 -8.69 -2.47
C HIS A 85 20.36 -8.93 -4.00
N HIS A 86 19.53 -9.88 -4.44
CA HIS A 86 19.34 -10.19 -5.87
C HIS A 86 18.20 -9.39 -6.52
N ILE A 87 17.32 -8.78 -5.72
CA ILE A 87 16.14 -8.07 -6.21
C ILE A 87 16.33 -6.55 -6.04
N ARG A 88 15.98 -5.81 -7.09
CA ARG A 88 16.02 -4.35 -7.16
C ARG A 88 14.63 -3.80 -7.42
N VAL A 89 14.24 -2.75 -6.71
CA VAL A 89 13.03 -1.96 -6.99
C VAL A 89 13.47 -0.66 -7.66
N GLY A 90 13.18 -0.50 -8.94
CA GLY A 90 13.66 0.63 -9.74
C GLY A 90 15.19 0.67 -9.80
N ARG A 91 15.81 1.69 -9.19
CA ARG A 91 17.28 1.82 -9.09
C ARG A 91 17.85 1.30 -7.76
N GLN A 92 16.99 1.08 -6.77
CA GLN A 92 17.41 0.76 -5.40
C GLN A 92 17.40 -0.74 -5.14
N LEU A 93 18.50 -1.26 -4.62
CA LEU A 93 18.61 -2.63 -4.18
C LEU A 93 17.94 -2.77 -2.80
N VAL A 94 16.97 -3.69 -2.67
CA VAL A 94 16.12 -3.83 -1.48
C VAL A 94 16.39 -5.17 -0.82
N ASN A 95 16.71 -5.16 0.47
CA ASN A 95 17.00 -6.35 1.27
C ASN A 95 15.90 -6.69 2.30
N ILE A 96 14.77 -5.97 2.27
CA ILE A 96 13.65 -6.13 3.21
C ILE A 96 12.46 -6.76 2.49
N PRO A 97 12.06 -8.00 2.81
CA PRO A 97 10.92 -8.68 2.17
C PRO A 97 9.55 -8.04 2.47
N LEU A 98 9.44 -7.32 3.59
CA LEU A 98 8.25 -6.54 3.96
C LEU A 98 8.14 -5.20 3.24
N PHE A 99 9.05 -4.89 2.31
CA PHE A 99 9.01 -3.64 1.57
C PHE A 99 7.70 -3.51 0.80
N MET A 100 6.99 -2.40 1.00
CA MET A 100 5.74 -2.12 0.31
C MET A 100 6.07 -1.40 -1.00
N VAL A 101 5.72 -2.01 -2.12
CA VAL A 101 6.06 -1.51 -3.46
C VAL A 101 5.05 -0.45 -3.88
N ARG A 102 5.54 0.61 -4.52
CA ARG A 102 4.71 1.68 -5.09
C ARG A 102 4.39 1.35 -6.54
N LEU A 103 3.20 1.71 -7.02
CA LEU A 103 2.76 1.53 -8.41
C LEU A 103 3.22 2.67 -9.34
N ASP A 104 4.36 3.32 -9.04
CA ASP A 104 4.85 4.46 -9.83
C ASP A 104 5.14 4.06 -11.29
#